data_AF-A0A9P1CJU8-F1
#
_entry.id   AF-A0A9P1CJU8-F1
#
_cell.length_a   1.000
_cell.length_b   1.000
_cell.length_c   1.000
_cell.angle_alpha   90.00
_cell.angle_beta   90.00
_cell.angle_gamma   90.00
#
_symmetry.space_group_name_H-M   'P 1'
#
loop_
_entity.id
_entity.type
_entity.pdbx_description
1 polymer ?
#
loop_
_entity_poly.entity_id
_entity_poly.type
_entity_poly.pdbx_seq_one_letter_code
_entity_poly.pdbx_strand_id
1 'polypeptide(L)'
;MGTGIGGGYIAVPAGQERRASEGSMADKNGSRRDTLRLAPAEELGVSLEEYRQLLANAKLVGAMKFMQLGKVGIEPNSVYGAAILMPQVARTAHWHRFFLPHVVSSYFYLLVCMFVHATMLVYVGKELHVMNLFAGQMYLCDFGADLPACTLDDDSERCVGPFGTPVTAPRLYSWSQWASRSFVRDSLAAVLPDQAEKIRTIADPGEYGVESYYCRLLCCFVYVISITQELDNIINMIRLLYNIPSEEQPWFKLGAEEDDETAETMEKWLSQVEVKVAGMPRTWKLVNVFVVLLPKIMLWEMTASTGINFLMETGGIDDIIVNSVALGFLLTLDEIITDAMLSAEVNHLLDECQEYPLYQEGDLHTHSDQETLSKSEELAPGHLQLAWEMIPKVMVFCLGLLFWLVTRYYTLHCDFVDGRWVSKDMHLPNSLSFSLANALFGRFFPVDAAQTPYWSMNA
;
A
#
# COMPACT_ATOMS: atom_id res chain seq x y z
N MET A 1 -12.58 -13.83 -28.75
CA MET A 1 -12.12 -12.94 -29.84
C MET A 1 -10.68 -12.61 -29.54
N GLY A 2 -9.77 -13.28 -30.25
CA GLY A 2 -8.34 -13.08 -30.08
C GLY A 2 -7.81 -12.22 -31.21
N THR A 3 -6.94 -11.28 -30.86
CA THR A 3 -6.02 -10.63 -31.78
C THR A 3 -4.66 -10.63 -31.09
N GLY A 4 -3.88 -11.64 -31.43
CA GLY A 4 -2.45 -11.65 -31.16
C GLY A 4 -1.76 -10.63 -32.06
N ILE A 5 -0.86 -9.86 -31.47
CA ILE A 5 0.14 -9.08 -32.20
C ILE A 5 1.49 -9.61 -31.74
N GLY A 6 2.08 -10.43 -32.60
CA GLY A 6 3.46 -10.89 -32.47
C GLY A 6 4.42 -9.77 -32.83
N GLY A 7 5.23 -9.35 -31.86
CA GLY A 7 6.41 -8.53 -32.10
C GLY A 7 7.57 -9.42 -32.52
N GLY A 8 7.96 -9.33 -33.79
CA GLY A 8 9.13 -10.01 -34.33
C GLY A 8 10.42 -9.37 -33.84
N TYR A 9 11.30 -10.18 -33.27
CA TYR A 9 12.70 -9.82 -33.02
C TYR A 9 13.45 -9.73 -34.35
N ILE A 10 13.84 -8.52 -34.74
CA ILE A 10 14.78 -8.31 -35.84
C ILE A 10 16.20 -8.49 -35.28
N ALA A 11 16.86 -9.56 -35.71
CA ALA A 11 18.28 -9.78 -35.47
C ALA A 11 19.11 -8.73 -36.24
N VAL A 12 19.89 -7.94 -35.53
CA VAL A 12 20.87 -7.02 -36.11
C VAL A 12 22.16 -7.79 -36.41
N PRO A 13 22.73 -7.68 -37.62
CA PRO A 13 23.91 -8.45 -38.01
C PRO A 13 25.17 -7.94 -37.32
N ALA A 14 26.00 -8.90 -36.90
CA ALA A 14 27.36 -8.70 -36.49
C ALA A 14 28.24 -8.25 -37.67
N GLY A 15 29.05 -7.22 -37.44
CA GLY A 15 30.31 -7.00 -38.14
C GLY A 15 30.43 -5.70 -38.91
N GLN A 16 31.23 -4.77 -38.39
CA GLN A 16 32.20 -4.08 -39.24
C GLN A 16 33.42 -3.59 -38.43
N GLU A 17 34.55 -4.26 -38.66
CA GLU A 17 35.89 -3.83 -38.24
C GLU A 17 36.19 -2.42 -38.78
N ARG A 18 36.59 -1.50 -37.91
CA ARG A 18 37.37 -0.32 -38.31
C ARG A 18 38.77 -0.42 -37.70
N ARG A 19 39.73 -0.69 -38.57
CA ARG A 19 41.17 -0.57 -38.34
C ARG A 19 41.59 0.89 -38.32
N ALA A 20 42.44 1.18 -37.33
CA ALA A 20 43.66 1.98 -37.39
C ALA A 20 43.60 3.44 -37.88
N SER A 21 43.78 4.34 -36.92
CA SER A 21 44.82 5.38 -36.99
C SER A 21 45.40 5.62 -35.60
N GLU A 22 46.29 4.73 -35.17
CA GLU A 22 47.16 4.93 -34.00
C GLU A 22 48.21 5.99 -34.33
N GLY A 23 47.93 7.22 -33.91
CA GLY A 23 48.92 8.28 -33.79
C GLY A 23 49.72 8.10 -32.50
N SER A 24 50.93 7.57 -32.65
CA SER A 24 51.96 7.44 -31.62
C SER A 24 52.28 8.77 -30.92
N MET A 25 51.69 9.02 -29.74
CA MET A 25 52.25 9.87 -28.69
C MET A 25 52.72 8.97 -27.54
N ALA A 26 53.88 8.37 -27.73
CA ALA A 26 54.56 7.60 -26.70
C ALA A 26 55.14 8.52 -25.61
N ASP A 27 54.78 8.15 -24.38
CA ASP A 27 55.71 7.98 -23.27
C ASP A 27 56.48 9.18 -22.75
N LYS A 28 55.87 9.93 -21.82
CA LYS A 28 56.53 10.33 -20.53
C LYS A 28 55.62 10.40 -19.30
N ASN A 29 54.30 10.18 -19.39
CA ASN A 29 53.39 10.32 -18.23
C ASN A 29 52.89 9.00 -17.59
N GLY A 30 53.28 7.83 -18.12
CA GLY A 30 52.84 6.52 -17.58
C GLY A 30 53.38 6.20 -16.18
N SER A 31 54.62 6.58 -15.87
CA SER A 31 55.27 6.17 -14.61
C SER A 31 54.76 6.89 -13.35
N ARG A 32 54.05 8.01 -13.48
CA ARG A 32 53.59 8.82 -12.34
C ARG A 32 52.16 8.50 -11.87
N ARG A 33 51.35 7.84 -12.71
CA ARG A 33 49.97 7.44 -12.34
C ARG A 33 49.93 6.14 -11.55
N ASP A 34 50.88 5.23 -11.75
CA ASP A 34 50.89 3.96 -11.03
C ASP A 34 51.51 4.07 -9.64
N THR A 35 52.46 4.99 -9.43
CA THR A 35 53.07 5.24 -8.11
C THR A 35 52.12 5.94 -7.14
N LEU A 36 51.22 6.81 -7.61
CA LEU A 36 50.24 7.48 -6.74
C LEU A 36 49.09 6.55 -6.28
N ARG A 37 48.92 5.39 -6.91
CA ARG A 37 47.82 4.45 -6.61
C ARG A 37 48.18 3.36 -5.60
N LEU A 38 49.47 3.18 -5.28
CA LEU A 38 49.93 2.14 -4.35
C LEU A 38 49.98 2.61 -2.89
N ALA A 39 50.18 3.91 -2.64
CA ALA A 39 50.33 4.44 -1.28
C ALA A 39 49.16 4.11 -0.33
N PRO A 40 47.87 4.19 -0.73
CA PRO A 40 46.76 3.93 0.19
C PRO A 40 46.63 2.45 0.58
N ALA A 41 46.98 1.52 -0.32
CA ALA A 41 46.94 0.09 -0.02
C ALA A 41 48.06 -0.32 0.94
N GLU A 42 49.26 0.27 0.75
CA GLU A 42 50.42 0.04 1.61
C GLU A 42 50.20 0.59 3.04
N GLU A 43 49.54 1.75 3.18
CA GLU A 43 49.15 2.32 4.48
C GLU A 43 48.22 1.41 5.29
N LEU A 44 47.29 0.71 4.62
CA LEU A 44 46.35 -0.22 5.24
C LEU A 44 46.93 -1.64 5.44
N GLY A 45 48.13 -1.92 4.93
CA GLY A 45 48.76 -3.23 5.01
C GLY A 45 48.01 -4.34 4.25
N VAL A 46 47.21 -3.98 3.25
CA VAL A 46 46.40 -4.91 2.44
C VAL A 46 46.92 -4.99 1.01
N SER A 47 46.62 -6.07 0.31
CA SER A 47 46.94 -6.16 -1.12
C SER A 47 46.15 -5.12 -1.93
N LEU A 48 46.70 -4.72 -3.08
CA LEU A 48 46.02 -3.76 -3.97
C LEU A 48 44.64 -4.25 -4.43
N GLU A 49 44.47 -5.57 -4.56
CA GLU A 49 43.19 -6.18 -4.93
C GLU A 49 42.17 -6.09 -3.79
N GLU A 50 42.56 -6.43 -2.56
CA GLU A 50 41.72 -6.26 -1.37
C GLU A 50 41.32 -4.80 -1.16
N TYR A 51 42.25 -3.85 -1.34
CA TYR A 51 41.96 -2.42 -1.27
C TYR A 51 40.87 -2.00 -2.27
N ARG A 52 40.96 -2.48 -3.52
CA ARG A 52 39.94 -2.20 -4.55
C ARG A 52 38.58 -2.80 -4.20
N GLN A 53 38.55 -4.00 -3.61
CA GLN A 53 37.31 -4.64 -3.18
C GLN A 53 36.66 -3.88 -2.01
N LEU A 54 37.44 -3.46 -1.01
CA LEU A 54 36.96 -2.64 0.10
C LEU A 54 36.39 -1.30 -0.40
N LEU A 55 37.09 -0.64 -1.32
CA LEU A 55 36.64 0.62 -1.90
C LEU A 55 35.36 0.45 -2.72
N ALA A 56 35.27 -0.62 -3.52
CA ALA A 56 34.06 -0.93 -4.28
C ALA A 56 32.86 -1.19 -3.36
N ASN A 57 33.06 -1.95 -2.27
CA ASN A 57 32.02 -2.20 -1.27
C ASN A 57 31.59 -0.92 -0.56
N ALA A 58 32.54 -0.07 -0.14
CA ALA A 58 32.24 1.21 0.48
C ALA A 58 31.42 2.12 -0.46
N LYS A 59 31.83 2.21 -1.72
CA LYS A 59 31.10 2.96 -2.75
C LYS A 59 29.70 2.39 -3.00
N LEU A 60 29.55 1.06 -3.03
CA LEU A 60 28.26 0.39 -3.20
C LEU A 60 27.32 0.67 -2.02
N VAL A 61 27.80 0.52 -0.78
CA VAL A 61 27.00 0.79 0.44
C VAL A 61 26.58 2.26 0.50
N GLY A 62 27.52 3.18 0.19
CA GLY A 62 27.22 4.60 0.09
C GLY A 62 26.17 4.91 -0.98
N ALA A 63 26.32 4.33 -2.17
CA ALA A 63 25.38 4.47 -3.27
C ALA A 63 24.00 3.90 -2.92
N MET A 64 23.92 2.74 -2.27
CA MET A 64 22.65 2.15 -1.83
C MET A 64 21.92 3.03 -0.80
N LYS A 65 22.65 3.56 0.20
CA LYS A 65 22.08 4.51 1.17
C LYS A 65 21.59 5.79 0.51
N PHE A 66 22.36 6.29 -0.46
CA PHE A 66 21.96 7.45 -1.26
C PHE A 66 20.73 7.17 -2.13
N MET A 67 20.64 6.01 -2.77
CA MET A 67 19.47 5.64 -3.57
C MET A 67 18.21 5.51 -2.70
N GLN A 68 18.32 4.95 -1.50
CA GLN A 68 17.16 4.73 -0.62
C GLN A 68 16.62 6.01 0.04
N LEU A 69 17.49 6.96 0.40
CA LEU A 69 17.13 8.14 1.18
C LEU A 69 17.32 9.45 0.45
N GLY A 70 18.05 9.44 -0.66
CA GLY A 70 18.55 10.64 -1.32
C GLY A 70 17.70 11.12 -2.48
N LYS A 71 16.61 10.43 -2.81
CA LYS A 71 15.73 10.83 -3.91
C LYS A 71 14.27 10.81 -3.47
N VAL A 72 13.51 11.77 -3.95
CA VAL A 72 12.05 11.81 -3.80
C VAL A 72 11.42 12.03 -5.16
N GLY A 73 10.61 11.06 -5.58
CA GLY A 73 9.93 11.06 -6.87
C GLY A 73 8.45 11.38 -6.77
N ILE A 74 7.87 11.60 -7.94
CA ILE A 74 6.42 11.52 -8.14
C ILE A 74 6.08 10.05 -8.35
N GLU A 75 4.93 9.63 -7.84
CA GLU A 75 4.42 8.27 -8.04
C GLU A 75 4.17 8.00 -9.53
N PRO A 76 4.93 7.07 -10.16
CA PRO A 76 4.68 6.68 -11.54
C PRO A 76 3.37 5.89 -11.64
N ASN A 77 2.76 5.86 -12.82
CA ASN A 77 1.55 5.06 -13.08
C ASN A 77 0.36 5.32 -12.14
N SER A 78 0.28 6.53 -11.58
CA SER A 78 -0.81 6.91 -10.68
C SER A 78 -1.44 8.25 -11.07
N VAL A 79 -2.78 8.33 -10.99
CA VAL A 79 -3.54 9.56 -11.21
C VAL A 79 -3.12 10.68 -10.25
N TYR A 80 -2.67 10.32 -9.04
CA TYR A 80 -2.15 11.27 -8.07
C TYR A 80 -0.83 11.88 -8.55
N GLY A 81 0.05 11.07 -9.13
CA GLY A 81 1.29 11.54 -9.74
C GLY A 81 1.04 12.45 -10.94
N ALA A 82 0.13 12.06 -11.83
CA ALA A 82 -0.29 12.86 -12.99
C ALA A 82 -0.83 14.24 -12.59
N ALA A 83 -1.65 14.28 -11.52
CA ALA A 83 -2.24 15.52 -11.00
C ALA A 83 -1.20 16.46 -10.38
N ILE A 84 -0.05 15.93 -9.91
CA ILE A 84 1.08 16.74 -9.43
C ILE A 84 1.96 17.20 -10.61
N LEU A 85 2.28 16.29 -11.55
CA LEU A 85 3.22 16.54 -12.64
C LEU A 85 2.68 17.52 -13.68
N MET A 86 1.49 17.27 -14.23
CA MET A 86 1.01 18.00 -15.41
C MET A 86 0.86 19.51 -15.19
N PRO A 87 0.36 20.01 -14.04
CA PRO A 87 0.31 21.44 -13.79
C PRO A 87 1.70 22.11 -13.80
N GLN A 88 2.74 21.39 -13.38
CA GLN A 88 4.10 21.91 -13.31
C GLN A 88 4.78 21.92 -14.67
N VAL A 89 4.53 20.90 -15.50
CA VAL A 89 4.93 20.87 -16.90
C VAL A 89 4.25 22.02 -17.65
N ALA A 90 2.92 22.17 -17.52
CA ALA A 90 2.18 23.25 -18.13
C ALA A 90 2.69 24.62 -17.68
N ARG A 91 2.95 24.82 -16.38
CA ARG A 91 3.52 26.06 -15.83
C ARG A 91 4.90 26.37 -16.45
N THR A 92 5.78 25.38 -16.53
CA THR A 92 7.12 25.53 -17.11
C THR A 92 7.04 25.92 -18.59
N ALA A 93 6.04 25.39 -19.31
CA ALA A 93 5.72 25.75 -20.69
C ALA A 93 4.85 27.02 -20.82
N HIS A 94 4.80 27.89 -19.79
CA HIS A 94 3.98 29.10 -19.75
C HIS A 94 2.50 28.89 -20.13
N TRP A 95 1.91 27.78 -19.68
CA TRP A 95 0.53 27.37 -19.95
C TRP A 95 0.23 27.22 -21.45
N HIS A 96 1.17 26.67 -22.20
CA HIS A 96 0.96 26.36 -23.61
C HIS A 96 -0.33 25.54 -23.80
N ARG A 97 -1.13 25.89 -24.82
CA ARG A 97 -2.48 25.33 -25.05
C ARG A 97 -2.49 23.81 -25.23
N PHE A 98 -1.36 23.23 -25.63
CA PHE A 98 -1.17 21.79 -25.73
C PHE A 98 -1.24 21.07 -24.39
N PHE A 99 -0.66 21.63 -23.32
CA PHE A 99 -0.62 20.96 -22.01
C PHE A 99 -1.89 21.19 -21.18
N LEU A 100 -2.66 22.24 -21.48
CA LEU A 100 -3.87 22.57 -20.71
C LEU A 100 -4.92 21.45 -20.69
N PRO A 101 -5.26 20.79 -21.82
CA PRO A 101 -6.14 19.61 -21.81
C PRO A 101 -5.63 18.48 -20.92
N HIS A 102 -4.32 18.22 -20.90
CA HIS A 102 -3.74 17.18 -20.06
C HIS A 102 -3.86 17.54 -18.57
N VAL A 103 -3.62 18.80 -18.18
CA VAL A 103 -3.82 19.26 -16.79
C VAL A 103 -5.27 19.06 -16.35
N VAL A 104 -6.23 19.48 -17.18
CA VAL A 104 -7.66 19.34 -16.87
C VAL A 104 -8.04 17.86 -16.78
N SER A 105 -7.54 17.03 -17.70
CA SER A 105 -7.82 15.59 -17.71
C SER A 105 -7.24 14.89 -16.49
N SER A 106 -6.00 15.19 -16.08
CA SER A 106 -5.39 14.61 -14.87
C SER A 106 -6.20 14.89 -13.60
N TYR A 107 -6.67 16.13 -13.41
CA TYR A 107 -7.54 16.45 -12.27
C TYR A 107 -8.93 15.81 -12.39
N PHE A 108 -9.49 15.71 -13.59
CA PHE A 108 -10.76 15.03 -13.82
C PHE A 108 -10.64 13.53 -13.47
N TYR A 109 -9.58 12.85 -13.91
CA TYR A 109 -9.36 11.44 -13.59
C TYR A 109 -9.06 11.22 -12.11
N LEU A 110 -8.33 12.12 -11.46
CA LEU A 110 -8.18 12.11 -10.00
C LEU A 110 -9.55 12.16 -9.31
N LEU A 111 -10.45 13.06 -9.73
CA LEU A 111 -11.80 13.15 -9.16
C LEU A 111 -12.62 11.89 -9.40
N VAL A 112 -12.56 11.31 -10.61
CA VAL A 112 -13.22 10.04 -10.93
C VAL A 112 -12.68 8.91 -10.05
N CYS A 113 -11.36 8.80 -9.90
CA CYS A 113 -10.73 7.80 -9.05
C CYS A 113 -11.17 7.92 -7.60
N MET A 114 -11.08 9.12 -7.01
CA MET A 114 -11.53 9.37 -5.64
C MET A 114 -13.02 9.06 -5.47
N PHE A 115 -13.85 9.42 -6.45
CA PHE A 115 -15.29 9.16 -6.41
C PHE A 115 -15.60 7.65 -6.46
N VAL A 116 -14.98 6.90 -7.37
CA VAL A 116 -15.19 5.45 -7.49
C VAL A 116 -14.70 4.73 -6.24
N HIS A 117 -13.49 5.05 -5.76
CA HIS A 117 -12.92 4.45 -4.56
C HIS A 117 -13.79 4.75 -3.33
N ALA A 118 -14.15 6.02 -3.10
CA ALA A 118 -15.02 6.41 -2.00
C ALA A 118 -16.40 5.72 -2.08
N THR A 119 -16.97 5.61 -3.28
CA THR A 119 -18.28 4.94 -3.47
C THR A 119 -18.20 3.46 -3.11
N MET A 120 -17.17 2.74 -3.54
CA MET A 120 -16.96 1.34 -3.19
C MET A 120 -16.82 1.17 -1.67
N LEU A 121 -16.01 2.01 -1.02
CA LEU A 121 -15.84 1.98 0.44
C LEU A 121 -17.14 2.30 1.19
N VAL A 122 -17.96 3.22 0.69
CA VAL A 122 -19.27 3.52 1.26
C VAL A 122 -20.20 2.31 1.18
N TYR A 123 -20.17 1.55 0.08
CA TYR A 123 -20.98 0.34 -0.03
C TYR A 123 -20.49 -0.80 0.87
N VAL A 124 -19.18 -1.00 0.99
CA VAL A 124 -18.61 -1.96 1.94
C VAL A 124 -18.94 -1.56 3.38
N GLY A 125 -18.80 -0.27 3.72
CA GLY A 125 -19.18 0.26 5.02
C GLY A 125 -20.68 0.15 5.30
N LYS A 126 -21.53 0.33 4.29
CA LYS A 126 -22.98 0.14 4.40
C LYS A 126 -23.32 -1.32 4.69
N GLU A 127 -22.66 -2.25 4.02
CA GLU A 127 -22.85 -3.68 4.28
C GLU A 127 -22.56 -3.99 5.76
N LEU A 128 -21.40 -3.54 6.24
CA LEU A 128 -20.94 -3.75 7.61
C LEU A 128 -21.83 -3.10 8.68
N HIS A 129 -22.18 -1.83 8.50
CA HIS A 129 -22.81 -1.02 9.55
C HIS A 129 -24.33 -0.95 9.45
N VAL A 130 -24.93 -1.44 8.37
CA VAL A 130 -26.38 -1.37 8.16
C VAL A 130 -26.95 -2.73 7.78
N MET A 131 -26.45 -3.35 6.71
CA MET A 131 -27.05 -4.57 6.19
C MET A 131 -26.83 -5.78 7.13
N ASN A 132 -25.63 -5.94 7.67
CA ASN A 132 -25.32 -6.99 8.64
C ASN A 132 -26.19 -6.86 9.91
N LEU A 133 -26.41 -5.62 10.40
CA LEU A 133 -27.27 -5.37 11.55
C LEU A 133 -28.73 -5.71 11.26
N PHE A 134 -29.25 -5.34 10.08
CA PHE A 134 -30.60 -5.74 9.66
C PHE A 134 -30.74 -7.26 9.51
N ALA A 135 -29.67 -7.94 9.12
CA ALA A 135 -29.63 -9.40 9.06
C ALA A 135 -29.61 -10.04 10.46
N GLY A 136 -29.43 -9.26 11.54
CA GLY A 136 -29.30 -9.74 12.91
C GLY A 136 -27.90 -10.24 13.26
N GLN A 137 -26.90 -9.97 12.40
CA GLN A 137 -25.53 -10.43 12.61
C GLN A 137 -24.87 -9.60 13.72
N MET A 138 -24.24 -10.27 14.68
CA MET A 138 -23.45 -9.65 15.75
C MET A 138 -21.97 -9.56 15.36
N TYR A 139 -21.17 -8.82 16.14
CA TYR A 139 -19.73 -8.80 15.92
C TYR A 139 -19.08 -10.10 16.35
N LEU A 140 -18.11 -10.58 15.57
CA LEU A 140 -17.60 -11.93 15.75
C LEU A 140 -16.60 -12.06 16.91
N CYS A 141 -15.85 -11.00 17.23
CA CYS A 141 -14.90 -10.95 18.36
C CYS A 141 -14.11 -12.27 18.53
N ASP A 142 -14.12 -12.88 19.72
CA ASP A 142 -13.45 -14.17 20.00
C ASP A 142 -14.36 -15.40 19.86
N PHE A 143 -15.55 -15.29 19.28
CA PHE A 143 -16.50 -16.41 19.22
C PHE A 143 -15.97 -17.58 18.38
N GLY A 144 -15.48 -18.63 19.03
CA GLY A 144 -14.86 -19.79 18.38
C GLY A 144 -13.34 -19.72 18.25
N ALA A 145 -12.68 -18.70 18.81
CA ALA A 145 -11.21 -18.61 18.81
C ALA A 145 -10.56 -19.74 19.63
N ASP A 146 -11.17 -20.11 20.76
CA ASP A 146 -10.65 -21.10 21.71
C ASP A 146 -11.26 -22.51 21.54
N LEU A 147 -11.72 -22.85 20.33
CA LEU A 147 -12.25 -24.18 19.99
C LEU A 147 -11.42 -25.36 20.53
N PRO A 148 -10.07 -25.36 20.47
CA PRO A 148 -9.28 -26.49 20.97
C PRO A 148 -9.36 -26.70 22.49
N ALA A 149 -9.74 -25.67 23.25
CA ALA A 149 -9.93 -25.77 24.69
C ALA A 149 -11.32 -26.32 25.07
N CYS A 150 -12.29 -26.24 24.16
CA CYS A 150 -13.65 -26.71 24.38
C CYS A 150 -13.77 -28.21 24.14
N THR A 151 -13.73 -28.97 25.25
CA THR A 151 -14.07 -30.40 25.22
C THR A 151 -15.58 -30.59 25.33
N LEU A 152 -16.09 -31.72 24.81
CA LEU A 152 -17.53 -32.04 24.86
C LEU A 152 -18.11 -32.08 26.28
N ASP A 153 -17.27 -32.30 27.29
CA ASP A 153 -17.66 -32.41 28.70
C ASP A 153 -17.43 -31.09 29.49
N ASP A 154 -16.91 -30.05 28.84
CA ASP A 154 -16.65 -28.76 29.49
C ASP A 154 -17.85 -27.84 29.37
N ASP A 155 -18.66 -27.81 30.44
CA ASP A 155 -19.78 -26.85 30.61
C ASP A 155 -19.30 -25.43 30.95
N SER A 156 -18.02 -25.11 30.71
CA SER A 156 -17.54 -23.75 30.92
C SER A 156 -18.30 -22.77 30.02
N GLU A 157 -18.72 -21.65 30.60
CA GLU A 157 -19.44 -20.57 29.90
C GLU A 157 -18.65 -20.04 28.68
N ARG A 158 -17.33 -20.30 28.64
CA ARG A 158 -16.43 -19.97 27.53
C ARG A 158 -16.71 -20.77 26.26
N CYS A 159 -17.21 -22.00 26.42
CA CYS A 159 -17.52 -22.90 25.32
C CYS A 159 -18.98 -22.79 24.87
N VAL A 160 -19.72 -21.83 25.40
CA VAL A 160 -21.07 -21.50 24.95
C VAL A 160 -20.99 -20.34 23.97
N GLY A 161 -21.58 -20.53 22.80
CA GLY A 161 -21.64 -19.53 21.74
C GLY A 161 -22.72 -18.48 22.02
N PRO A 162 -22.83 -17.47 21.15
CA PRO A 162 -23.74 -16.35 21.39
C PRO A 162 -25.23 -16.73 21.46
N PHE A 163 -25.62 -17.89 20.93
CA PHE A 163 -27.01 -18.38 21.03
C PHE A 163 -27.23 -19.42 22.13
N GLY A 164 -26.27 -19.54 23.06
CA GLY A 164 -26.43 -20.40 24.24
C GLY A 164 -26.15 -21.88 23.97
N THR A 165 -25.60 -22.26 22.82
CA THR A 165 -25.27 -23.66 22.52
C THR A 165 -23.76 -23.92 22.54
N PRO A 166 -23.32 -25.15 22.83
CA PRO A 166 -21.89 -25.44 22.95
C PRO A 166 -21.16 -25.34 21.60
N VAL A 167 -20.13 -24.50 21.53
CA VAL A 167 -19.29 -24.32 20.35
C VAL A 167 -18.44 -25.57 20.14
N THR A 168 -18.69 -26.28 19.06
CA THR A 168 -17.85 -27.42 18.63
C THR A 168 -17.52 -27.28 17.16
N ALA A 169 -16.35 -27.77 16.73
CA ALA A 169 -15.89 -27.68 15.34
C ALA A 169 -16.95 -28.11 14.28
N PRO A 170 -17.70 -29.22 14.42
CA PRO A 170 -18.70 -29.60 13.42
C PRO A 170 -19.99 -28.78 13.46
N ARG A 171 -20.19 -27.97 14.50
CA ARG A 171 -21.38 -27.14 14.73
C ARG A 171 -21.15 -25.67 14.39
N LEU A 172 -19.95 -25.27 13.99
CA LEU A 172 -19.66 -23.89 13.59
C LEU A 172 -20.03 -23.67 12.13
N TYR A 173 -20.76 -22.60 11.88
CA TYR A 173 -21.24 -22.22 10.55
C TYR A 173 -21.09 -20.73 10.30
N SER A 174 -21.01 -20.35 9.02
CA SER A 174 -21.14 -18.96 8.61
C SER A 174 -22.53 -18.40 8.93
N TRP A 175 -22.66 -17.07 8.99
CA TRP A 175 -23.92 -16.41 9.34
C TRP A 175 -25.09 -16.86 8.46
N SER A 176 -24.89 -16.93 7.15
CA SER A 176 -25.92 -17.31 6.19
C SER A 176 -26.38 -18.76 6.36
N GLN A 177 -25.45 -19.68 6.65
CA GLN A 177 -25.75 -21.08 6.92
C GLN A 177 -26.50 -21.23 8.24
N TRP A 178 -26.00 -20.61 9.32
CA TRP A 178 -26.64 -20.63 10.62
C TRP A 178 -28.06 -20.04 10.56
N ALA A 179 -28.22 -18.86 9.95
CA ALA A 179 -29.52 -18.19 9.83
C ALA A 179 -30.53 -19.03 9.04
N SER A 180 -30.10 -19.67 7.95
CA SER A 180 -30.95 -20.56 7.14
C SER A 180 -31.41 -21.78 7.94
N ARG A 181 -30.52 -22.39 8.74
CA ARG A 181 -30.85 -23.55 9.58
C ARG A 181 -31.80 -23.17 10.71
N SER A 182 -31.56 -22.03 11.38
CA SER A 182 -32.45 -21.49 12.41
C SER A 182 -33.83 -21.21 11.83
N PHE A 183 -33.91 -20.56 10.66
CA PHE A 183 -35.17 -20.30 9.98
C PHE A 183 -35.96 -21.58 9.67
N VAL A 184 -35.31 -22.63 9.16
CA VAL A 184 -35.97 -23.92 8.86
C VAL A 184 -36.47 -24.59 10.14
N ARG A 185 -35.64 -24.66 11.19
CA ARG A 185 -36.03 -25.21 12.50
C ARG A 185 -37.25 -24.49 13.05
N ASP A 186 -37.21 -23.16 13.08
CA ASP A 186 -38.25 -22.35 13.70
C ASP A 186 -39.55 -22.37 12.89
N SER A 187 -39.45 -22.41 11.57
CA SER A 187 -40.60 -22.59 10.68
C SER A 187 -41.27 -23.96 10.87
N LEU A 188 -40.48 -25.03 10.97
CA LEU A 188 -41.02 -26.38 11.23
C LEU A 188 -41.68 -26.46 12.60
N ALA A 189 -41.06 -25.88 13.62
CA ALA A 189 -41.62 -25.82 14.97
C ALA A 189 -42.93 -25.00 15.01
N ALA A 190 -43.03 -23.93 14.22
CA ALA A 190 -44.26 -23.15 14.09
C ALA A 190 -45.38 -23.90 13.35
N VAL A 191 -45.04 -24.68 12.33
CA VAL A 191 -46.01 -25.50 11.56
C VAL A 191 -46.49 -26.71 12.37
N LEU A 192 -45.64 -27.31 13.19
CA LEU A 192 -45.92 -28.49 13.99
C LEU A 192 -45.75 -28.19 15.50
N PRO A 193 -46.65 -27.42 16.12
CA PRO A 193 -46.50 -26.95 17.50
C PRO A 193 -46.39 -28.11 18.51
N ASP A 194 -47.13 -29.21 18.29
CA ASP A 194 -47.07 -30.41 19.15
C ASP A 194 -45.70 -31.11 19.11
N GLN A 195 -44.90 -30.85 18.07
CA GLN A 195 -43.55 -31.39 17.90
C GLN A 195 -42.46 -30.32 18.03
N ALA A 196 -42.81 -29.08 18.37
CA ALA A 196 -41.87 -27.95 18.37
C ALA A 196 -40.62 -28.23 19.21
N GLU A 197 -40.79 -28.80 20.41
CA GLU A 197 -39.67 -29.11 21.29
C GLU A 197 -38.77 -30.20 20.69
N LYS A 198 -39.39 -31.28 20.19
CA LYS A 198 -38.67 -32.36 19.50
C LYS A 198 -37.93 -31.84 18.26
N ILE A 199 -38.53 -30.93 17.50
CA ILE A 199 -37.90 -30.30 16.34
C ILE A 199 -36.72 -29.44 16.79
N ARG A 200 -36.85 -28.63 17.84
CA ARG A 200 -35.73 -27.83 18.36
C ARG A 200 -34.58 -28.70 18.86
N THR A 201 -34.86 -29.85 19.47
CA THR A 201 -33.84 -30.80 19.91
C THR A 201 -33.15 -31.51 18.74
N ILE A 202 -33.90 -31.91 17.71
CA ILE A 202 -33.37 -32.70 16.59
C ILE A 202 -32.74 -31.82 15.50
N ALA A 203 -33.38 -30.71 15.17
CA ALA A 203 -32.94 -29.76 14.14
C ALA A 203 -32.07 -28.67 14.78
N ASP A 204 -30.91 -29.07 15.28
CA ASP A 204 -29.90 -28.18 15.81
C ASP A 204 -29.28 -27.32 14.69
N PRO A 205 -29.41 -25.98 14.75
CA PRO A 205 -28.81 -25.11 13.73
C PRO A 205 -27.29 -25.01 13.86
N GLY A 206 -26.71 -25.51 14.96
CA GLY A 206 -25.33 -25.26 15.35
C GLY A 206 -25.16 -23.86 15.93
N GLU A 207 -23.98 -23.31 15.75
CA GLU A 207 -23.55 -22.05 16.34
C GLU A 207 -22.86 -21.16 15.30
N TYR A 208 -23.03 -19.85 15.44
CA TYR A 208 -22.33 -18.87 14.63
C TYR A 208 -20.97 -18.54 15.27
N GLY A 209 -19.90 -18.56 14.48
CA GLY A 209 -18.57 -18.22 15.00
C GLY A 209 -17.47 -18.27 13.95
N VAL A 210 -16.23 -18.16 14.43
CA VAL A 210 -15.01 -18.20 13.64
C VAL A 210 -14.60 -19.65 13.39
N GLU A 211 -14.45 -20.04 12.13
CA GLU A 211 -13.92 -21.36 11.78
C GLU A 211 -12.42 -21.48 12.09
N SER A 212 -11.64 -20.42 11.83
CA SER A 212 -10.21 -20.37 12.11
C SER A 212 -9.70 -18.97 12.43
N TYR A 213 -9.40 -18.73 13.71
CA TYR A 213 -8.85 -17.45 14.19
C TYR A 213 -7.51 -17.10 13.53
N TYR A 214 -6.62 -18.08 13.40
CA TYR A 214 -5.30 -17.86 12.79
C TYR A 214 -5.38 -17.57 11.28
N CYS A 215 -6.33 -18.20 10.57
CA CYS A 215 -6.56 -17.88 9.15
C CYS A 215 -7.00 -16.41 8.99
N ARG A 216 -7.89 -15.94 9.88
CA ARG A 216 -8.30 -14.53 9.91
C ARG A 216 -7.14 -13.59 10.15
N LEU A 217 -6.35 -13.81 11.19
CA LEU A 217 -5.19 -12.96 11.46
C LEU A 217 -4.19 -12.96 10.31
N LEU A 218 -3.97 -14.11 9.68
CA LEU A 218 -3.12 -14.23 8.50
C LEU A 218 -3.66 -13.42 7.32
N CYS A 219 -4.96 -13.48 7.04
CA CYS A 219 -5.59 -12.69 5.97
C CYS A 219 -5.52 -11.19 6.26
N CYS A 220 -5.78 -10.78 7.51
CA CYS A 220 -5.61 -9.38 7.95
C CYS A 220 -4.14 -8.93 7.79
N PHE A 221 -3.18 -9.80 8.10
CA PHE A 221 -1.76 -9.50 7.94
C PHE A 221 -1.35 -9.34 6.48
N VAL A 222 -1.78 -10.24 5.58
CA VAL A 222 -1.55 -10.13 4.12
C VAL A 222 -2.18 -8.84 3.57
N TYR A 223 -3.38 -8.50 4.03
CA TYR A 223 -4.03 -7.25 3.69
C TYR A 223 -3.22 -6.03 4.17
N VAL A 224 -2.69 -6.06 5.40
CA VAL A 224 -1.86 -4.99 5.96
C VAL A 224 -0.54 -4.81 5.19
N ILE A 225 0.08 -5.89 4.72
CA ILE A 225 1.25 -5.80 3.83
C ILE A 225 0.87 -5.03 2.56
N SER A 226 -0.27 -5.37 1.95
CA SER A 226 -0.72 -4.76 0.70
C SER A 226 -0.99 -3.26 0.86
N ILE A 227 -1.70 -2.86 1.92
CA ILE A 227 -2.01 -1.44 2.16
C ILE A 227 -0.83 -0.61 2.67
N THR A 228 0.25 -1.26 3.10
CA THR A 228 1.48 -0.56 3.52
C THR A 228 2.22 0.05 2.32
N GLN A 229 2.08 -0.53 1.13
CA GLN A 229 2.64 0.04 -0.10
C GLN A 229 2.02 1.42 -0.39
N GLU A 230 0.69 1.52 -0.28
CA GLU A 230 -0.03 2.80 -0.40
C GLU A 230 0.40 3.83 0.66
N LEU A 231 0.68 3.39 1.88
CA LEU A 231 1.19 4.29 2.92
C LEU A 231 2.59 4.80 2.57
N ASP A 232 3.46 3.98 2.00
CA ASP A 232 4.79 4.42 1.55
C ASP A 232 4.67 5.47 0.44
N ASN A 233 3.77 5.28 -0.52
CA ASN A 233 3.46 6.26 -1.56
C ASN A 233 2.98 7.60 -0.96
N ILE A 234 2.11 7.56 0.06
CA ILE A 234 1.69 8.75 0.81
C ILE A 234 2.88 9.42 1.52
N ILE A 235 3.74 8.65 2.18
CA ILE A 235 4.92 9.17 2.88
C ILE A 235 5.89 9.82 1.88
N ASN A 236 6.12 9.20 0.73
CA ASN A 236 6.97 9.73 -0.34
C ASN A 236 6.38 11.03 -0.90
N MET A 237 5.06 11.11 -1.09
CA MET A 237 4.38 12.35 -1.48
C MET A 237 4.52 13.46 -0.42
N ILE A 238 4.43 13.12 0.88
CA ILE A 238 4.67 14.08 1.97
C ILE A 238 6.12 14.59 1.91
N ARG A 239 7.09 13.68 1.77
CA ARG A 239 8.52 14.01 1.67
C ARG A 239 8.80 14.87 0.44
N LEU A 240 8.18 14.57 -0.70
CA LEU A 240 8.27 15.34 -1.93
C LEU A 240 7.80 16.78 -1.70
N LEU A 241 6.57 16.96 -1.19
CA LEU A 241 6.00 18.29 -0.97
C LEU A 241 6.74 19.09 0.11
N TYR A 242 7.32 18.40 1.10
CA TYR A 242 8.09 19.02 2.16
C TYR A 242 9.48 19.47 1.67
N ASN A 243 10.23 18.59 1.00
CA ASN A 243 11.65 18.81 0.68
C ASN A 243 11.90 19.63 -0.59
N ILE A 244 10.98 19.64 -1.56
CA ILE A 244 11.15 20.45 -2.78
C ILE A 244 11.27 21.95 -2.43
N PRO A 245 12.18 22.74 -3.03
CA PRO A 245 12.26 24.18 -2.79
C PRO A 245 10.96 24.91 -3.13
N SER A 246 10.65 25.99 -2.41
CA SER A 246 9.45 26.82 -2.69
C SER A 246 9.63 27.83 -3.82
N GLU A 247 10.60 27.60 -4.69
CA GLU A 247 11.00 28.49 -5.79
C GLU A 247 10.42 28.00 -7.11
N GLU A 248 10.14 28.93 -8.02
CA GLU A 248 9.59 28.61 -9.33
C GLU A 248 10.69 28.10 -10.25
N GLN A 249 10.96 26.80 -10.23
CA GLN A 249 11.98 26.19 -11.09
C GLN A 249 11.33 25.49 -12.29
N PRO A 250 12.02 25.37 -13.44
CA PRO A 250 11.52 24.64 -14.59
C PRO A 250 11.58 23.12 -14.37
N TRP A 251 10.49 22.43 -14.70
CA TRP A 251 10.32 20.97 -14.53
C TRP A 251 10.72 20.15 -15.76
N PHE A 252 11.08 20.80 -16.85
CA PHE A 252 11.78 20.16 -17.95
C PHE A 252 12.95 21.04 -18.39
N LYS A 253 14.00 20.40 -18.87
CA LYS A 253 15.16 21.08 -19.47
C LYS A 253 15.49 20.40 -20.79
N LEU A 254 15.98 21.19 -21.74
CA LEU A 254 16.62 20.64 -22.91
C LEU A 254 17.99 20.11 -22.46
N GLY A 255 18.26 18.84 -22.72
CA GLY A 255 19.57 18.23 -22.53
C GLY A 255 20.62 19.00 -23.31
N ALA A 256 21.88 18.94 -22.86
CA ALA A 256 22.97 19.53 -23.61
C ALA A 256 23.01 18.92 -25.01
N GLU A 257 23.07 19.76 -26.05
CA GLU A 257 23.26 19.30 -27.41
C GLU A 257 24.57 18.50 -27.44
N GLU A 258 24.47 17.18 -27.60
CA GLU A 258 25.59 16.42 -28.13
C GLU A 258 25.73 16.87 -29.59
N ASP A 259 26.93 17.32 -29.98
CA ASP A 259 27.32 17.88 -31.30
C ASP A 259 27.12 16.91 -32.49
N ASP A 260 26.25 15.91 -32.37
CA ASP A 260 25.93 14.97 -33.41
C ASP A 260 24.97 15.63 -34.43
N GLU A 261 25.55 16.24 -35.47
CA GLU A 261 24.90 16.86 -36.64
C GLU A 261 23.98 15.92 -37.45
N THR A 262 23.76 14.69 -36.99
CA THR A 262 22.87 13.73 -37.63
C THR A 262 21.39 14.13 -37.48
N ALA A 263 20.66 13.96 -38.60
CA ALA A 263 19.30 14.43 -38.86
C ALA A 263 18.37 14.40 -37.63
N GLU A 264 17.79 15.56 -37.32
CA GLU A 264 16.78 15.75 -36.28
C GLU A 264 15.53 14.91 -36.56
N THR A 265 15.45 13.74 -35.95
CA THR A 265 14.21 12.96 -35.88
C THR A 265 13.40 13.43 -34.68
N MET A 266 12.07 13.34 -34.77
CA MET A 266 11.16 13.68 -33.66
C MET A 266 11.46 12.86 -32.39
N GLU A 267 11.95 11.64 -32.55
CA GLU A 267 12.41 10.78 -31.45
C GLU A 267 13.63 11.39 -30.73
N LYS A 268 14.58 11.97 -31.47
CA LYS A 268 15.72 12.70 -30.90
C LYS A 268 15.25 13.90 -30.08
N TRP A 269 14.25 14.65 -30.55
CA TRP A 269 13.69 15.78 -29.77
C TRP A 269 13.04 15.32 -28.47
N LEU A 270 12.33 14.18 -28.47
CA LEU A 270 11.75 13.63 -27.24
C LEU A 270 12.84 13.21 -26.25
N SER A 271 13.90 12.52 -26.72
CA SER A 271 15.02 12.12 -25.87
C SER A 271 15.83 13.30 -25.31
N GLN A 272 15.77 14.46 -25.96
CA GLN A 272 16.44 15.68 -25.50
C GLN A 272 15.66 16.39 -24.39
N VAL A 273 14.38 16.07 -24.17
CA VAL A 273 13.59 16.70 -23.11
C VAL A 273 13.71 15.88 -21.84
N GLU A 274 14.50 16.37 -20.90
CA GLU A 274 14.62 15.78 -19.57
C GLU A 274 13.52 16.33 -18.66
N VAL A 275 12.59 15.46 -18.26
CA VAL A 275 11.54 15.80 -17.27
C VAL A 275 12.08 15.50 -15.89
N LYS A 276 11.97 16.45 -14.95
CA LYS A 276 12.41 16.24 -13.58
C LYS A 276 11.60 17.01 -12.56
N VAL A 277 11.53 16.44 -11.38
CA VAL A 277 11.01 17.13 -10.21
C VAL A 277 11.95 18.31 -9.87
N ALA A 278 11.38 19.51 -9.79
CA ALA A 278 12.10 20.72 -9.44
C ALA A 278 11.30 21.57 -8.44
N GLY A 279 11.86 22.70 -8.00
CA GLY A 279 11.19 23.69 -7.16
C GLY A 279 9.73 23.96 -7.57
N MET A 280 8.86 24.06 -6.58
CA MET A 280 7.41 24.27 -6.74
C MET A 280 6.95 25.51 -5.95
N PRO A 281 6.18 26.43 -6.55
CA PRO A 281 5.63 27.57 -5.85
C PRO A 281 4.77 27.14 -4.64
N ARG A 282 4.78 27.94 -3.56
CA ARG A 282 4.02 27.62 -2.32
C ARG A 282 2.53 27.41 -2.55
N THR A 283 1.94 28.16 -3.48
CA THR A 283 0.52 28.03 -3.84
C THR A 283 0.20 26.65 -4.39
N TRP A 284 1.03 26.14 -5.30
CA TRP A 284 0.89 24.78 -5.86
C TRP A 284 1.13 23.69 -4.83
N LYS A 285 2.07 23.89 -3.89
CA LYS A 285 2.23 22.98 -2.75
C LYS A 285 0.95 22.87 -1.92
N LEU A 286 0.32 24.00 -1.59
CA LEU A 286 -0.94 24.01 -0.85
C LEU A 286 -2.06 23.32 -1.64
N VAL A 287 -2.18 23.58 -2.94
CA VAL A 287 -3.14 22.88 -3.80
C VAL A 287 -2.91 21.37 -3.75
N ASN A 288 -1.68 20.91 -3.92
CA ASN A 288 -1.37 19.48 -3.85
C ASN A 288 -1.65 18.87 -2.47
N VAL A 289 -1.38 19.60 -1.38
CA VAL A 289 -1.73 19.14 -0.02
C VAL A 289 -3.24 18.94 0.12
N PHE A 290 -4.06 19.90 -0.29
CA PHE A 290 -5.51 19.85 -0.05
C PHE A 290 -6.28 19.03 -1.09
N VAL A 291 -5.83 18.99 -2.34
CA VAL A 291 -6.56 18.35 -3.46
C VAL A 291 -6.06 16.93 -3.73
N VAL A 292 -4.80 16.63 -3.45
CA VAL A 292 -4.19 15.33 -3.78
C VAL A 292 -3.88 14.53 -2.51
N LEU A 293 -3.03 15.07 -1.64
CA LEU A 293 -2.50 14.35 -0.47
C LEU A 293 -3.58 14.08 0.59
N LEU A 294 -4.31 15.10 1.03
CA LEU A 294 -5.31 14.95 2.09
C LEU A 294 -6.42 13.95 1.71
N PRO A 295 -7.03 14.01 0.52
CA PRO A 295 -7.97 12.99 0.09
C PRO A 295 -7.36 11.59 0.00
N LYS A 296 -6.12 11.43 -0.49
CA LYS A 296 -5.43 10.13 -0.53
C LYS A 296 -5.24 9.54 0.88
N ILE A 297 -4.85 10.36 1.86
CA ILE A 297 -4.75 9.94 3.28
C ILE A 297 -6.12 9.50 3.83
N MET A 298 -7.18 10.26 3.54
CA MET A 298 -8.53 9.94 4.02
C MET A 298 -9.02 8.62 3.43
N LEU A 299 -8.82 8.40 2.12
CA LEU A 299 -9.15 7.13 1.47
C LEU A 299 -8.35 5.97 2.05
N TRP A 300 -7.05 6.15 2.24
CA TRP A 300 -6.19 5.13 2.87
C TRP A 300 -6.69 4.73 4.26
N GLU A 301 -7.02 5.70 5.12
CA GLU A 301 -7.52 5.39 6.47
C GLU A 301 -8.85 4.62 6.41
N MET A 302 -9.77 5.07 5.55
CA MET A 302 -11.06 4.39 5.34
C MET A 302 -10.87 2.96 4.86
N THR A 303 -10.00 2.75 3.87
CA THR A 303 -9.70 1.42 3.33
C THR A 303 -9.09 0.53 4.40
N ALA A 304 -8.09 1.01 5.14
CA ALA A 304 -7.46 0.28 6.23
C ALA A 304 -8.47 -0.16 7.29
N SER A 305 -9.28 0.78 7.79
CA SER A 305 -10.25 0.51 8.85
C SER A 305 -11.39 -0.38 8.37
N THR A 306 -11.98 -0.09 7.20
CA THR A 306 -13.11 -0.85 6.65
C THR A 306 -12.68 -2.27 6.28
N GLY A 307 -11.51 -2.43 5.66
CA GLY A 307 -10.97 -3.74 5.27
C GLY A 307 -10.69 -4.63 6.47
N ILE A 308 -10.11 -4.10 7.55
CA ILE A 308 -9.91 -4.89 8.78
C ILE A 308 -11.23 -5.27 9.42
N ASN A 309 -12.18 -4.34 9.55
CA ASN A 309 -13.51 -4.65 10.10
C ASN A 309 -14.20 -5.74 9.24
N PHE A 310 -14.11 -5.64 7.92
CA PHE A 310 -14.69 -6.62 7.00
C PHE A 310 -14.10 -8.02 7.17
N LEU A 311 -12.77 -8.12 7.27
CA LEU A 311 -12.10 -9.41 7.49
C LEU A 311 -12.35 -9.97 8.89
N MET A 312 -12.41 -9.11 9.91
CA MET A 312 -12.69 -9.54 11.29
C MET A 312 -14.12 -10.06 11.47
N GLU A 313 -15.08 -9.55 10.70
CA GLU A 313 -16.47 -10.03 10.70
C GLU A 313 -16.73 -11.25 9.81
N THR A 314 -15.74 -11.66 9.02
CA THR A 314 -15.88 -12.82 8.15
C THR A 314 -15.56 -14.12 8.92
N GLY A 315 -16.56 -15.00 9.08
CA GLY A 315 -16.44 -16.24 9.86
C GLY A 315 -15.89 -17.44 9.09
N GLY A 316 -16.22 -17.55 7.80
CA GLY A 316 -15.82 -18.67 6.94
C GLY A 316 -14.43 -18.51 6.34
N ILE A 317 -13.69 -19.62 6.22
CA ILE A 317 -12.33 -19.64 5.62
C ILE A 317 -12.37 -19.25 4.13
N ASP A 318 -13.34 -19.75 3.37
CA ASP A 318 -13.42 -19.44 1.94
C ASP A 318 -13.79 -17.96 1.73
N ASP A 319 -14.75 -17.47 2.51
CA ASP A 319 -15.21 -16.08 2.44
C ASP A 319 -14.09 -15.10 2.80
N ILE A 320 -13.29 -15.38 3.85
CA ILE A 320 -12.24 -14.45 4.29
C ILE A 320 -11.09 -14.36 3.29
N ILE A 321 -10.76 -15.47 2.62
CA ILE A 321 -9.76 -15.48 1.55
C ILE A 321 -10.27 -14.65 0.36
N VAL A 322 -11.49 -14.89 -0.12
CA VAL A 322 -12.08 -14.14 -1.23
C VAL A 322 -12.20 -12.65 -0.91
N ASN A 323 -12.65 -12.32 0.30
CA ASN A 323 -12.76 -10.95 0.79
C ASN A 323 -11.39 -10.26 0.85
N SER A 324 -10.34 -10.95 1.29
CA SER A 324 -8.98 -10.38 1.31
C SER A 324 -8.45 -10.06 -0.08
N VAL A 325 -8.72 -10.91 -1.07
CA VAL A 325 -8.33 -10.69 -2.47
C VAL A 325 -9.12 -9.53 -3.08
N ALA A 326 -10.43 -9.44 -2.79
CA ALA A 326 -11.27 -8.35 -3.25
C ALA A 326 -10.82 -6.98 -2.69
N LEU A 327 -10.36 -6.93 -1.44
CA LEU A 327 -9.78 -5.72 -0.87
C LEU A 327 -8.47 -5.31 -1.58
N GLY A 328 -7.66 -6.27 -2.03
CA GLY A 328 -6.48 -6.00 -2.86
C GLY A 328 -6.83 -5.33 -4.20
N PHE A 329 -7.94 -5.72 -4.82
CA PHE A 329 -8.43 -5.04 -6.03
C PHE A 329 -8.78 -3.57 -5.77
N LEU A 330 -9.35 -3.21 -4.62
CA LEU A 330 -9.64 -1.81 -4.28
C LEU A 330 -8.37 -0.95 -4.18
N LEU A 331 -7.25 -1.53 -3.73
CA LEU A 331 -5.97 -0.82 -3.61
C LEU A 331 -5.34 -0.51 -4.97
N THR A 332 -5.58 -1.33 -5.99
CA THR A 332 -5.00 -1.17 -7.36
C THR A 332 -5.90 -0.35 -8.30
N LEU A 333 -7.00 0.22 -7.78
CA LEU A 333 -8.01 0.87 -8.60
C LEU A 333 -7.49 2.14 -9.29
N ASP A 334 -6.59 2.88 -8.64
CA ASP A 334 -6.00 4.10 -9.20
C ASP A 334 -5.01 3.80 -10.34
N GLU A 335 -4.22 2.73 -10.22
CA GLU A 335 -3.37 2.21 -11.31
C GLU A 335 -4.23 1.81 -12.51
N ILE A 336 -5.32 1.05 -12.30
CA ILE A 336 -6.23 0.63 -13.38
C ILE A 336 -6.85 1.84 -14.10
N ILE A 337 -7.27 2.86 -13.35
CA ILE A 337 -7.82 4.10 -13.93
C ILE A 337 -6.74 4.85 -14.70
N THR A 338 -5.52 4.91 -14.18
CA THR A 338 -4.38 5.55 -14.84
C THR A 338 -4.11 4.89 -16.19
N ASP A 339 -3.91 3.58 -16.20
CA ASP A 339 -3.59 2.80 -17.40
C ASP A 339 -4.69 2.88 -18.46
N ALA A 340 -5.95 2.92 -18.03
CA ALA A 340 -7.09 2.94 -18.95
C ALA A 340 -7.44 4.35 -19.48
N MET A 341 -7.21 5.41 -18.69
CA MET A 341 -7.74 6.74 -18.99
C MET A 341 -6.69 7.80 -19.32
N LEU A 342 -5.47 7.70 -18.78
CA LEU A 342 -4.41 8.64 -19.11
C LEU A 342 -3.87 8.39 -20.52
N SER A 343 -3.46 9.47 -21.19
CA SER A 343 -2.91 9.34 -22.53
C SER A 343 -1.49 8.78 -22.47
N ALA A 344 -1.08 8.05 -23.51
CA ALA A 344 0.24 7.43 -23.57
C ALA A 344 1.37 8.45 -23.39
N GLU A 345 1.17 9.69 -23.84
CA GLU A 345 2.13 10.78 -23.67
C GLU A 345 2.28 11.18 -22.19
N VAL A 346 1.19 11.23 -21.42
CA VAL A 346 1.26 11.57 -19.99
C VAL A 346 1.91 10.46 -19.21
N ASN A 347 1.60 9.19 -19.52
CA ASN A 347 2.25 8.05 -18.90
C ASN A 347 3.76 8.04 -19.20
N HIS A 348 4.14 8.30 -20.45
CA HIS A 348 5.56 8.43 -20.81
C HIS A 348 6.25 9.57 -20.04
N LEU A 349 5.61 10.73 -19.88
CA LEU A 349 6.18 11.83 -19.09
C LEU A 349 6.28 11.50 -17.59
N LEU A 350 5.39 10.66 -17.05
CA LEU A 350 5.45 10.19 -15.66
C LEU A 350 6.61 9.20 -15.47
N ASP A 351 6.76 8.25 -16.38
CA ASP A 351 7.81 7.23 -16.35
C ASP A 351 9.21 7.85 -16.51
N GLU A 352 9.35 8.88 -17.37
CA GLU A 352 10.60 9.60 -17.58
C GLU A 352 10.87 10.70 -16.55
N CYS A 353 9.97 10.91 -15.58
CA CYS A 353 10.12 11.97 -14.58
C CYS A 353 11.23 11.62 -13.59
N GLN A 354 12.36 12.31 -13.68
CA GLN A 354 13.46 12.12 -12.74
C GLN A 354 13.12 12.63 -11.34
N GLU A 355 13.51 11.84 -10.35
CA GLU A 355 13.34 12.14 -8.94
C GLU A 355 14.20 13.33 -8.49
N TYR A 356 13.73 14.07 -7.49
CA TYR A 356 14.46 15.19 -6.92
C TYR A 356 15.56 14.69 -5.96
N PRO A 357 16.84 15.00 -6.20
CA PRO A 357 17.91 14.64 -5.29
C PRO A 357 17.86 15.51 -4.03
N LEU A 358 17.73 14.88 -2.87
CA LEU A 358 17.74 15.53 -1.56
C LEU A 358 19.14 15.97 -1.12
N TYR A 359 20.18 15.39 -1.72
CA TYR A 359 21.58 15.72 -1.47
C TYR A 359 22.21 16.23 -2.76
N GLN A 360 23.11 17.21 -2.66
CA GLN A 360 23.80 17.73 -3.84
C GLN A 360 24.82 16.69 -4.34
N GLU A 361 24.80 16.37 -5.63
CA GLU A 361 25.74 15.39 -6.24
C GLU A 361 27.22 15.75 -5.97
N GLY A 362 27.50 17.05 -5.81
CA GLY A 362 28.82 17.55 -5.45
C GLY A 362 29.37 16.95 -4.15
N ASP A 363 28.51 16.70 -3.16
CA ASP A 363 28.93 16.17 -1.86
C ASP A 363 29.45 14.73 -1.96
N LEU A 364 28.96 13.92 -2.90
CA LEU A 364 29.45 12.55 -3.09
C LEU A 364 30.75 12.49 -3.89
N HIS A 365 30.92 13.37 -4.87
CA HIS A 365 32.08 13.31 -5.77
C HIS A 365 33.35 13.96 -5.18
N THR A 366 33.23 14.73 -4.11
CA THR A 366 34.40 15.36 -3.46
C THR A 366 35.14 14.49 -2.46
N HIS A 367 34.60 13.32 -2.07
CA HIS A 367 35.30 12.46 -1.13
C HIS A 367 36.45 11.72 -1.80
N SER A 368 37.65 11.86 -1.23
CA SER A 368 38.78 11.02 -1.62
C SER A 368 38.45 9.55 -1.35
N ASP A 369 39.11 8.63 -2.08
CA ASP A 369 38.92 7.19 -1.87
C ASP A 369 39.22 6.80 -0.40
N GLN A 370 40.18 7.48 0.23
CA GLN A 370 40.53 7.29 1.64
C GLN A 370 39.43 7.80 2.58
N GLU A 371 38.83 8.96 2.31
CA GLU A 371 37.67 9.46 3.08
C GLU A 371 36.44 8.58 2.92
N THR A 372 36.23 8.00 1.74
CA THR A 372 35.12 7.08 1.48
C THR A 372 35.26 5.80 2.31
N LEU A 373 36.47 5.25 2.36
CA LEU A 373 36.79 4.09 3.20
C LEU A 373 36.66 4.41 4.68
N SER A 374 37.22 5.53 5.15
CA SER A 374 37.15 5.92 6.56
C SER A 374 35.70 6.17 6.99
N LYS A 375 34.90 6.88 6.18
CA LYS A 375 33.46 7.04 6.44
C LYS A 375 32.72 5.72 6.43
N SER A 376 33.05 4.80 5.54
CA SER A 376 32.44 3.48 5.50
C SER A 376 32.75 2.66 6.76
N GLU A 377 33.96 2.79 7.30
CA GLU A 377 34.39 2.13 8.53
C GLU A 377 33.75 2.78 9.77
N GLU A 378 33.65 4.11 9.81
CA GLU A 378 32.89 4.84 10.85
C GLU A 378 31.40 4.53 10.81
N LEU A 379 30.85 4.29 9.61
CA LEU A 379 29.47 3.88 9.40
C LEU A 379 29.25 2.38 9.60
N ALA A 380 30.30 1.60 9.89
CA ALA A 380 30.16 0.18 10.17
C ALA A 380 29.30 0.05 11.43
N PRO A 381 28.08 -0.50 11.30
CA PRO A 381 27.19 -0.60 12.44
C PRO A 381 27.85 -1.51 13.50
N GLY A 382 27.87 -1.07 14.75
CA GLY A 382 28.28 -1.96 15.85
C GLY A 382 27.42 -3.22 15.86
N HIS A 383 27.89 -4.33 16.47
CA HIS A 383 27.18 -5.62 16.43
C HIS A 383 25.68 -5.54 16.77
N LEU A 384 25.30 -4.66 17.72
CA LEU A 384 23.91 -4.42 18.07
C LEU A 384 23.12 -3.67 16.98
N GLN A 385 23.74 -2.70 16.32
CA GLN A 385 23.14 -1.97 15.20
C GLN A 385 23.01 -2.87 13.97
N LEU A 386 23.97 -3.76 13.71
CA LEU A 386 23.87 -4.77 12.66
C LEU A 386 22.69 -5.70 12.92
N ALA A 387 22.54 -6.19 14.17
CA ALA A 387 21.39 -6.99 14.56
C ALA A 387 20.06 -6.23 14.37
N TRP A 388 20.03 -4.92 14.62
CA TRP A 388 18.86 -4.06 14.36
C TRP A 388 18.59 -3.84 12.87
N GLU A 389 19.62 -3.68 12.04
CA GLU A 389 19.51 -3.53 10.57
C GLU A 389 19.07 -4.83 9.89
N MET A 390 19.35 -6.00 10.50
CA MET A 390 18.83 -7.30 10.05
C MET A 390 17.33 -7.46 10.27
N ILE A 391 16.73 -6.69 11.18
CA ILE A 391 15.29 -6.74 11.40
C ILE A 391 14.60 -6.09 10.20
N PRO A 392 13.71 -6.81 9.48
CA PRO A 392 12.96 -6.22 8.37
C PRO A 392 12.02 -5.14 8.91
N LYS A 393 12.45 -3.88 8.88
CA LYS A 393 11.72 -2.74 9.47
C LYS A 393 10.29 -2.64 8.94
N VAL A 394 10.09 -2.92 7.64
CA VAL A 394 8.77 -2.97 7.00
C VAL A 394 7.89 -4.04 7.64
N MET A 395 8.43 -5.22 7.94
CA MET A 395 7.71 -6.29 8.61
C MET A 395 7.28 -5.90 10.03
N VAL A 396 8.19 -5.33 10.81
CA VAL A 396 7.88 -4.85 12.17
C VAL A 396 6.82 -3.75 12.12
N PHE A 397 6.92 -2.84 11.15
CA PHE A 397 5.92 -1.82 10.91
C PHE A 397 4.56 -2.43 10.55
N CYS A 398 4.50 -3.41 9.64
CA CYS A 398 3.27 -4.12 9.28
C CYS A 398 2.65 -4.83 10.50
N LEU A 399 3.46 -5.50 11.33
CA LEU A 399 2.98 -6.15 12.55
C LEU A 399 2.44 -5.14 13.56
N GLY A 400 3.12 -4.00 13.73
CA GLY A 400 2.65 -2.91 14.57
C GLY A 400 1.34 -2.29 14.07
N LEU A 401 1.22 -2.08 12.76
CA LEU A 401 0.03 -1.57 12.10
C LEU A 401 -1.15 -2.55 12.22
N LEU A 402 -0.91 -3.85 11.99
CA LEU A 402 -1.89 -4.90 12.21
C LEU A 402 -2.37 -4.93 13.66
N PHE A 403 -1.44 -4.94 14.62
CA PHE A 403 -1.77 -4.93 16.05
C PHE A 403 -2.63 -3.72 16.41
N TRP A 404 -2.27 -2.53 15.92
CA TRP A 404 -3.03 -1.31 16.13
C TRP A 404 -4.44 -1.40 15.53
N LEU A 405 -4.58 -1.83 14.27
CA LEU A 405 -5.88 -1.95 13.59
C LEU A 405 -6.79 -3.00 14.24
N VAL A 406 -6.26 -4.17 14.59
CA VAL A 406 -7.02 -5.22 15.29
C VAL A 406 -7.42 -4.77 16.68
N THR A 407 -6.52 -4.12 17.43
CA THR A 407 -6.85 -3.55 18.75
C THR A 407 -7.95 -2.48 18.63
N ARG A 408 -7.88 -1.63 17.59
CA ARG A 408 -8.92 -0.64 17.29
C ARG A 408 -10.27 -1.33 17.02
N TYR A 409 -10.29 -2.42 16.26
CA TYR A 409 -11.50 -3.23 16.05
C TYR A 409 -12.08 -3.75 17.38
N TYR A 410 -11.29 -4.44 18.21
CA TYR A 410 -11.76 -5.00 19.48
C TYR A 410 -12.27 -3.92 20.44
N THR A 411 -11.56 -2.80 20.57
CA THR A 411 -11.99 -1.70 21.46
C THR A 411 -13.28 -1.03 21.00
N LEU A 412 -13.54 -1.01 19.69
CA LEU A 412 -14.76 -0.42 19.13
C LEU A 412 -15.95 -1.37 19.21
N HIS A 413 -15.75 -2.66 18.94
CA HIS A 413 -16.84 -3.62 18.68
C HIS A 413 -17.09 -4.64 19.80
N CYS A 414 -16.12 -4.84 20.70
CA CYS A 414 -16.17 -5.90 21.69
C CYS A 414 -16.02 -5.36 23.13
N ASP A 415 -16.62 -6.08 24.08
CA ASP A 415 -16.43 -5.91 25.52
C ASP A 415 -15.69 -7.13 26.09
N PHE A 416 -14.82 -6.92 27.07
CA PHE A 416 -14.09 -8.01 27.72
C PHE A 416 -14.86 -8.52 28.94
N VAL A 417 -15.40 -9.74 28.84
CA VAL A 417 -16.26 -10.37 29.85
C VAL A 417 -15.77 -11.80 30.11
N ASP A 418 -15.57 -12.15 31.39
CA ASP A 418 -15.17 -13.49 31.86
C ASP A 418 -13.90 -14.09 31.21
N GLY A 419 -12.99 -13.21 30.79
CA GLY A 419 -11.71 -13.58 30.19
C GLY A 419 -11.74 -13.74 28.67
N ARG A 420 -12.82 -13.34 27.99
CA ARG A 420 -12.94 -13.34 26.52
C ARG A 420 -13.51 -12.03 25.98
N TRP A 421 -13.24 -11.71 24.72
CA TRP A 421 -13.90 -10.60 24.04
C TRP A 421 -15.23 -11.05 23.43
N VAL A 422 -16.34 -10.45 23.87
CA VAL A 422 -17.69 -10.67 23.36
C VAL A 422 -18.18 -9.45 22.61
N SER A 423 -19.13 -9.61 21.68
CA SER A 423 -19.71 -8.44 20.99
C SER A 423 -20.38 -7.50 21.98
N LYS A 424 -20.30 -6.20 21.70
CA LYS A 424 -21.15 -5.19 22.36
C LYS A 424 -22.61 -5.38 22.00
N ASP A 425 -23.49 -4.81 22.81
CA ASP A 425 -24.94 -4.77 22.52
C ASP A 425 -25.20 -4.20 21.12
N MET A 426 -26.01 -4.92 20.35
CA MET A 426 -26.29 -4.59 18.95
C MET A 426 -27.69 -4.04 18.80
N HIS A 427 -27.80 -2.92 18.07
CA HIS A 427 -29.03 -2.18 17.89
C HIS A 427 -29.42 -2.16 16.42
N LEU A 428 -30.72 -2.34 16.13
CA LEU A 428 -31.21 -2.32 14.76
C LEU A 428 -31.12 -0.89 14.21
N PRO A 429 -30.55 -0.67 13.02
CA PRO A 429 -30.56 0.64 12.39
C PRO A 429 -32.00 1.05 12.05
N ASN A 430 -32.33 2.33 12.27
CA ASN A 430 -33.67 2.87 11.98
C ASN A 430 -33.87 3.14 10.48
N SER A 431 -32.80 3.12 9.67
CA SER A 431 -32.85 3.44 8.25
C SER A 431 -31.81 2.66 7.43
N LEU A 432 -32.06 2.53 6.13
CA LEU A 432 -31.12 1.96 5.15
C LEU A 432 -30.12 2.99 4.60
N SER A 433 -30.19 4.25 5.06
CA SER A 433 -29.32 5.31 4.56
C SER A 433 -27.94 5.23 5.22
N PHE A 434 -26.90 5.17 4.39
CA PHE A 434 -25.51 5.24 4.80
C PHE A 434 -24.80 6.22 3.87
N SER A 435 -24.40 7.37 4.41
CA SER A 435 -23.80 8.46 3.63
C SER A 435 -22.28 8.43 3.70
N LEU A 436 -21.62 9.17 2.81
CA LEU A 436 -20.17 9.37 2.86
C LEU A 436 -19.72 9.99 4.20
N ALA A 437 -20.56 10.83 4.83
CA ALA A 437 -20.26 11.39 6.14
C ALA A 437 -20.27 10.33 7.25
N ASN A 438 -21.17 9.34 7.19
CA ASN A 438 -21.16 8.21 8.11
C ASN A 438 -19.88 7.37 7.93
N ALA A 439 -19.46 7.16 6.68
CA ALA A 439 -18.26 6.39 6.36
C ALA A 439 -16.97 7.08 6.82
N LEU A 440 -16.82 8.39 6.55
CA LEU A 440 -15.63 9.16 6.90
C LEU A 440 -15.56 9.51 8.39
N PHE A 441 -16.71 9.82 8.98
CA PHE A 441 -16.79 10.44 10.29
C PHE A 441 -17.80 9.70 11.17
N GLY A 442 -17.78 8.37 11.17
CA GLY A 442 -18.75 7.53 11.90
C GLY A 442 -18.87 7.85 13.39
N ARG A 443 -17.83 8.41 14.00
CA ARG A 443 -17.89 8.91 15.39
C ARG A 443 -18.77 10.15 15.57
N PHE A 444 -18.78 11.05 14.58
CA PHE A 444 -19.55 12.30 14.62
C PHE A 444 -20.93 12.15 13.99
N PHE A 445 -21.06 11.23 13.03
CA PHE A 445 -22.29 10.90 12.34
C PHE A 445 -22.56 9.39 12.47
N PRO A 446 -22.88 8.90 13.69
CA PRO A 446 -23.26 7.50 13.87
C PRO A 446 -24.55 7.20 13.10
N VAL A 447 -24.77 5.91 12.78
CA VAL A 447 -26.04 5.46 12.20
C VAL A 447 -27.11 5.48 13.29
N ASP A 448 -28.25 6.11 13.00
CA ASP A 448 -29.39 6.12 13.93
C ASP A 448 -29.86 4.68 14.19
N ALA A 449 -29.89 4.27 15.45
CA ALA A 449 -30.25 2.92 15.87
C ALA A 449 -31.41 2.91 16.87
N ALA A 450 -32.10 1.78 16.97
CA ALA A 450 -33.17 1.56 17.93
C ALA A 450 -32.63 1.56 19.37
N GLN A 451 -33.43 1.99 20.34
CA GLN A 451 -32.99 2.06 21.74
C GLN A 451 -32.83 0.67 22.38
N THR A 452 -33.65 -0.30 21.98
CA THR A 452 -33.58 -1.66 22.49
C THR A 452 -32.59 -2.47 21.66
N PRO A 453 -31.60 -3.13 22.29
CA PRO A 453 -30.72 -4.03 21.57
C PRO A 453 -31.52 -5.23 21.05
N TYR A 454 -31.26 -5.66 19.83
CA TYR A 454 -31.79 -6.94 19.31
C TYR A 454 -30.93 -8.13 19.75
N TRP A 455 -29.68 -7.86 20.13
CA TRP A 455 -28.74 -8.86 20.63
C TRP A 455 -27.94 -8.26 21.79
N SER A 456 -27.84 -9.03 22.88
CA SER A 456 -26.99 -8.79 24.04
C SER A 456 -26.55 -10.13 24.60
N MET A 457 -25.32 -10.24 25.09
CA MET A 457 -24.78 -11.48 25.64
C MET A 457 -25.54 -11.96 26.90
N ASN A 458 -26.20 -11.05 27.62
CA ASN A 458 -26.88 -11.33 28.88
C ASN A 458 -28.41 -11.51 28.74
N ALA A 459 -28.94 -11.55 27.51
CA ALA A 459 -30.39 -11.50 27.24
C ALA A 459 -31.09 -12.86 27.21
#